data_AF-A0A843ESR1-F1
#
_entry.id   AF-A0A843ESR1-F1
#
_cell.length_a   1.000
_cell.length_b   1.000
_cell.length_c   1.000
_cell.angle_alpha   90.00
_cell.angle_beta   90.00
_cell.angle_gamma   90.00
#
_symmetry.space_group_name_H-M   'P 1'
#
loop_
_entity.id
_entity.type
_entity.pdbx_description
1 polymer ?
#
loop_
_entity_poly.entity_id
_entity_poly.type
_entity_poly.pdbx_seq_one_letter_code
_entity_poly.pdbx_strand_id
1 'polypeptide(L)'
;MYSKIDNKGNIITGTTVILIVSIMLIVIFIVNSINYMENENINSISNDNFKYIIKDYNNNLEQLGRDSIAEETEKLYHAHIIHDSRKDIKKILNNKLKEENKEYKEKYGINIRSEVLSVESTDSPWKVLFKVRIKADKDTNQFDGILESNSSIEGLKDPLPYAKLPKIYNNINNDGKKIHYFQALAQYLRLHNVDSYESYILATSPLFIKKCPYDPYIHHGDGNTLKECLKQGYFHESADGSCYLCRLDGKGVCPHYGMEVFIQTHTPLTNESVSCSDHVVFHDRYTGEKLNKYDINSLILDSSHAKKYGLVHEDG
;
A
#
# COMPACT_ATOMS: atom_id res chain seq x y z
N MET A 1 -29.89 -50.24 -14.26
CA MET A 1 -29.09 -49.78 -15.42
C MET A 1 -27.88 -49.06 -14.84
N TYR A 2 -26.74 -49.76 -14.74
CA TYR A 2 -25.51 -49.23 -14.16
C TYR A 2 -24.89 -48.23 -15.13
N SER A 3 -24.71 -46.97 -14.69
CA SER A 3 -23.93 -45.99 -15.43
C SER A 3 -22.47 -46.45 -15.45
N LYS A 4 -21.99 -46.91 -16.61
CA LYS A 4 -20.56 -47.14 -16.84
C LYS A 4 -19.89 -45.77 -16.86
N ILE A 5 -19.13 -45.47 -15.81
CA ILE A 5 -18.21 -44.33 -15.80
C ILE A 5 -17.22 -44.56 -16.95
N ASP A 6 -17.28 -43.70 -17.95
CA ASP A 6 -16.45 -43.75 -19.15
C ASP A 6 -14.97 -43.56 -18.78
N ASN A 7 -14.08 -44.32 -19.42
CA ASN A 7 -12.65 -44.37 -19.13
C ASN A 7 -12.00 -42.97 -19.26
N LYS A 8 -12.58 -42.10 -20.11
CA LYS A 8 -12.18 -40.68 -20.24
C LYS A 8 -12.50 -39.85 -18.99
N GLY A 9 -13.62 -40.11 -18.31
CA GLY A 9 -13.98 -39.42 -17.06
C GLY A 9 -13.05 -39.79 -15.90
N ASN A 10 -12.57 -41.04 -15.85
CA ASN A 10 -11.56 -41.46 -14.88
C ASN A 10 -10.19 -40.82 -15.13
N ILE A 11 -9.79 -40.67 -16.40
CA ILE A 11 -8.56 -39.99 -16.76
C ILE A 11 -8.62 -38.51 -16.37
N ILE A 12 -9.70 -37.81 -16.72
CA ILE A 12 -9.88 -36.38 -16.40
C ILE A 12 -9.89 -36.17 -14.88
N THR A 13 -10.67 -36.97 -14.15
CA THR A 13 -10.74 -36.88 -12.68
C THR A 13 -9.38 -37.17 -12.04
N GLY A 14 -8.67 -38.19 -12.53
CA GLY A 14 -7.32 -38.53 -12.07
C GLY A 14 -6.31 -37.41 -12.32
N THR A 15 -6.31 -36.81 -13.52
CA THR A 15 -5.43 -35.67 -13.83
C THR A 15 -5.74 -34.44 -12.99
N THR A 16 -7.02 -34.15 -12.71
CA THR A 16 -7.40 -33.01 -11.86
C THR A 16 -6.94 -33.20 -10.42
N VAL A 17 -7.07 -34.41 -9.86
CA VAL A 17 -6.58 -34.71 -8.50
C VAL A 17 -5.06 -34.57 -8.43
N ILE A 18 -4.33 -35.07 -9.42
CA ILE A 18 -2.87 -34.92 -9.50
C ILE A 18 -2.48 -33.44 -9.57
N LEU A 19 -3.21 -32.64 -10.36
CA LEU A 19 -2.95 -31.20 -10.49
C LEU A 19 -3.18 -30.47 -9.17
N ILE A 20 -4.28 -30.75 -8.46
CA ILE A 20 -4.58 -30.15 -7.15
C ILE A 20 -3.50 -30.51 -6.13
N VAL A 21 -3.09 -31.79 -6.07
CA VAL A 21 -2.02 -32.24 -5.16
C VAL A 21 -0.69 -31.56 -5.50
N SER A 22 -0.38 -31.42 -6.80
CA SER A 22 0.83 -30.73 -7.25
C SER A 22 0.84 -29.26 -6.85
N ILE A 23 -0.30 -28.57 -6.98
CA ILE A 23 -0.47 -27.18 -6.53
C ILE A 23 -0.32 -27.07 -5.01
N MET A 24 -0.93 -27.98 -4.24
CA MET A 24 -0.77 -27.99 -2.78
C MET A 24 0.68 -28.19 -2.36
N LEU A 25 1.43 -29.09 -3.01
CA LEU A 25 2.85 -29.30 -2.74
C LEU A 25 3.69 -28.07 -3.08
N ILE A 26 3.38 -27.37 -4.19
CA ILE A 26 4.05 -26.12 -4.55
C ILE A 26 3.76 -25.03 -3.51
N VAL A 27 2.52 -24.90 -3.05
CA VAL A 27 2.16 -23.93 -1.99
C VAL A 27 2.90 -24.25 -0.70
N ILE A 28 2.95 -25.52 -0.28
CA ILE A 28 3.71 -25.94 0.91
C ILE A 28 5.20 -25.61 0.74
N PHE A 29 5.77 -25.89 -0.43
CA PHE A 29 7.17 -25.61 -0.71
C PHE A 29 7.48 -24.10 -0.68
N ILE A 30 6.61 -23.27 -1.26
CA ILE A 30 6.73 -21.81 -1.24
C ILE A 30 6.64 -21.29 0.19
N VAL A 31 5.64 -21.73 0.96
CA VAL A 31 5.49 -21.34 2.37
C VAL A 31 6.70 -21.76 3.20
N ASN A 32 7.21 -22.98 2.99
CA ASN A 32 8.40 -23.46 3.70
C ASN A 32 9.67 -22.72 3.27
N SER A 33 9.81 -22.36 2.00
CA SER A 33 10.98 -21.62 1.49
C SER A 33 10.99 -20.19 2.01
N ILE A 34 9.84 -19.52 2.06
CA ILE A 34 9.70 -18.19 2.68
C ILE A 34 10.06 -18.26 4.16
N ASN A 35 9.53 -19.26 4.88
CA ASN A 35 9.88 -19.49 6.29
C ASN A 35 11.37 -19.82 6.49
N TYR A 36 12.01 -20.52 5.55
CA TYR A 36 13.43 -20.89 5.67
C TYR A 36 14.33 -19.65 5.54
N MET A 37 14.05 -18.78 4.58
CA MET A 37 14.79 -17.54 4.36
C MET A 37 14.68 -16.55 5.54
N GLU A 38 13.52 -16.47 6.20
CA GLU A 38 13.36 -15.64 7.41
C GLU A 38 14.11 -16.21 8.64
N ASN A 39 14.45 -17.50 8.65
CA ASN A 39 14.95 -18.19 9.84
C ASN A 39 16.44 -18.57 9.80
N GLU A 40 17.21 -18.27 8.75
CA GLU A 40 18.64 -18.65 8.69
C GLU A 40 19.46 -18.12 9.88
N ASN A 41 19.17 -16.91 10.38
CA ASN A 41 19.81 -16.35 11.57
C ASN A 41 19.29 -16.94 12.89
N ILE A 42 18.01 -17.34 12.96
CA ILE A 42 17.35 -17.84 14.18
C ILE A 42 17.66 -19.33 14.39
N ASN A 43 17.95 -20.08 13.31
CA ASN A 43 18.25 -21.51 13.34
C ASN A 43 19.58 -21.87 14.00
N SER A 44 20.49 -20.92 14.21
CA SER A 44 21.74 -21.15 14.94
C SER A 44 21.55 -21.27 16.46
N ILE A 45 20.35 -21.03 16.97
CA ILE A 45 20.01 -21.15 18.39
C ILE A 45 19.83 -22.62 18.76
N SER A 46 20.61 -23.12 19.73
CA SER A 46 20.58 -24.51 20.19
C SER A 46 19.41 -24.86 21.12
N ASN A 47 18.69 -23.88 21.65
CA ASN A 47 17.57 -24.09 22.59
C ASN A 47 16.23 -23.72 21.94
N ASP A 48 15.36 -24.72 21.78
CA ASP A 48 14.05 -24.56 21.11
C ASP A 48 13.18 -23.49 21.78
N ASN A 49 13.12 -23.41 23.10
CA ASN A 49 12.32 -22.38 23.79
C ASN A 49 12.85 -20.97 23.52
N PHE A 50 14.17 -20.78 23.54
CA PHE A 50 14.78 -19.49 23.23
C PHE A 50 14.52 -19.11 21.77
N LYS A 51 14.63 -20.08 20.85
CA LYS A 51 14.32 -19.92 19.43
C LYS A 51 12.87 -19.51 19.19
N TYR A 52 11.90 -20.15 19.84
CA TYR A 52 10.49 -19.79 19.74
C TYR A 52 10.22 -18.36 20.20
N ILE A 53 10.88 -17.91 21.27
CA ILE A 53 10.71 -16.55 21.77
C ILE A 53 11.27 -15.50 20.80
N ILE A 54 12.43 -15.75 20.18
CA ILE A 54 12.96 -14.84 19.14
C ILE A 54 12.07 -14.83 17.90
N LYS A 55 11.50 -15.98 17.51
CA LYS A 55 10.55 -16.05 16.39
C LYS A 55 9.25 -15.28 16.69
N ASP A 56 8.72 -15.43 17.90
CA ASP A 56 7.55 -14.68 18.36
C ASP A 56 7.82 -13.16 18.36
N TYR A 57 8.98 -12.74 18.83
CA TYR A 57 9.42 -11.35 18.74
C TYR A 57 9.45 -10.86 17.29
N ASN A 58 9.99 -11.67 16.36
CA ASN A 58 10.01 -11.32 14.94
C ASN A 58 8.60 -11.15 14.34
N ASN A 59 7.67 -12.03 14.70
CA ASN A 59 6.28 -11.93 14.23
C ASN A 59 5.63 -10.63 14.73
N ASN A 60 5.93 -10.21 15.97
CA ASN A 60 5.42 -8.96 16.53
C ASN A 60 6.02 -7.72 15.85
N LEU A 61 7.23 -7.79 15.27
CA LEU A 61 7.83 -6.69 14.53
C LEU A 61 6.96 -6.22 13.36
N GLU A 62 6.26 -7.13 12.68
CA GLU A 62 5.43 -6.78 11.54
C GLU A 62 4.29 -5.84 11.97
N GLN A 63 3.60 -6.20 13.05
CA GLN A 63 2.50 -5.40 13.59
C GLN A 63 2.99 -4.08 14.18
N LEU A 64 4.08 -4.10 14.97
CA LEU A 64 4.68 -2.90 15.53
C LEU A 64 5.16 -1.92 14.45
N GLY A 65 5.74 -2.46 13.38
CA GLY A 65 6.15 -1.69 12.20
C GLY A 65 4.94 -1.03 11.54
N ARG A 66 3.86 -1.79 11.30
CA ARG A 66 2.62 -1.27 10.74
C ARG A 66 2.00 -0.17 11.61
N ASP A 67 1.93 -0.38 12.91
CA ASP A 67 1.38 0.59 13.86
C ASP A 67 2.22 1.87 13.91
N SER A 68 3.54 1.75 13.74
CA SER A 68 4.44 2.90 13.66
C SER A 68 4.20 3.74 12.40
N ILE A 69 3.92 3.09 11.26
CA ILE A 69 3.53 3.78 10.02
C ILE A 69 2.17 4.46 10.21
N ALA A 70 1.20 3.76 10.80
CA ALA A 70 -0.13 4.29 11.05
C ALA A 70 -0.08 5.53 11.96
N GLU A 71 0.67 5.45 13.06
CA GLU A 71 0.83 6.56 14.00
C GLU A 71 1.48 7.78 13.34
N GLU A 72 2.50 7.58 12.50
CA GLU A 72 3.09 8.68 11.73
C GLU A 72 2.10 9.28 10.73
N THR A 73 1.33 8.44 10.04
CA THR A 73 0.30 8.86 9.08
C THR A 73 -0.77 9.74 9.73
N GLU A 74 -1.24 9.37 10.93
CA GLU A 74 -2.26 10.15 11.66
C GLU A 74 -1.81 11.58 11.99
N LYS A 75 -0.50 11.84 12.10
CA LYS A 75 0.00 13.20 12.36
C LYS A 75 -0.39 14.17 11.23
N LEU A 76 -0.39 13.72 9.96
CA LEU A 76 -0.82 14.54 8.82
C LEU A 76 -2.29 14.94 8.92
N TYR A 77 -3.14 14.01 9.34
CA TYR A 77 -4.57 14.25 9.56
C TYR A 77 -4.84 15.21 10.73
N HIS A 78 -3.90 15.30 11.68
CA HIS A 78 -3.89 16.30 12.74
C HIS A 78 -3.04 17.54 12.41
N ALA A 79 -2.89 17.86 11.13
CA ALA A 79 -2.21 19.05 10.63
C ALA A 79 -0.74 19.21 11.08
N HIS A 80 0.00 18.11 11.28
CA HIS A 80 1.46 18.14 11.43
C HIS A 80 2.16 18.04 10.08
N ILE A 81 3.38 18.55 9.96
CA ILE A 81 4.20 18.42 8.74
C ILE A 81 5.18 17.28 8.99
N ILE A 82 5.29 16.38 8.03
CA ILE A 82 6.31 15.33 8.02
C ILE A 82 7.38 15.74 7.01
N HIS A 83 8.63 15.75 7.44
CA HIS A 83 9.77 16.09 6.58
C HIS A 83 10.63 14.88 6.22
N ASP A 84 10.69 13.89 7.11
CA ASP A 84 11.45 12.66 6.93
C ASP A 84 10.69 11.51 7.60
N SER A 85 9.77 10.91 6.85
CA SER A 85 8.91 9.85 7.35
C SER A 85 9.70 8.65 7.87
N ARG A 86 10.83 8.30 7.22
CA ARG A 86 11.68 7.16 7.63
C ARG A 86 12.28 7.39 9.01
N LYS A 87 12.80 8.59 9.25
CA LYS A 87 13.37 8.95 10.56
C LYS A 87 12.31 8.95 11.67
N ASP A 88 11.13 9.49 11.39
CA ASP A 88 10.08 9.62 12.39
C ASP A 88 9.42 8.26 12.71
N ILE A 89 9.16 7.43 11.69
CA ILE A 89 8.71 6.03 11.89
C ILE A 89 9.77 5.23 12.67
N LYS A 90 11.06 5.36 12.33
CA LYS A 90 12.15 4.72 13.06
C LYS A 90 12.14 5.10 14.54
N LYS A 91 11.86 6.36 14.87
CA LYS A 91 11.77 6.84 16.25
C LYS A 91 10.57 6.23 16.98
N ILE A 92 9.40 6.20 16.33
CA ILE A 92 8.18 5.58 16.89
C ILE A 92 8.40 4.10 17.17
N LEU A 93 8.90 3.35 16.17
CA LEU A 93 9.14 1.91 16.32
C LEU A 93 10.16 1.61 17.41
N ASN A 94 11.26 2.37 17.51
CA ASN A 94 12.22 2.21 18.60
C ASN A 94 11.59 2.42 19.99
N ASN A 95 10.60 3.30 20.13
CA ASN A 95 9.90 3.48 21.40
C ASN A 95 9.00 2.29 21.72
N LYS A 96 8.23 1.81 20.75
CA LYS A 96 7.40 0.60 20.91
C LYS A 96 8.25 -0.62 21.27
N LEU A 97 9.39 -0.82 20.59
CA LEU A 97 10.30 -1.93 20.90
C LEU A 97 10.90 -1.84 22.31
N LYS A 98 11.11 -0.64 22.86
CA LYS A 98 11.56 -0.50 24.25
C LYS A 98 10.51 -0.96 25.26
N GLU A 99 9.24 -0.75 24.95
CA GLU A 99 8.13 -1.25 25.76
C GLU A 99 8.04 -2.76 25.64
N GLU A 100 8.09 -3.28 24.41
CA GLU A 100 8.08 -4.73 24.15
C GLU A 100 9.24 -5.46 24.84
N ASN A 101 10.45 -4.90 24.78
CA ASN A 101 11.61 -5.48 25.46
C ASN A 101 11.43 -5.58 26.98
N LYS A 102 10.70 -4.64 27.61
CA LYS A 102 10.37 -4.72 29.05
C LYS A 102 9.39 -5.85 29.30
N GLU A 103 8.36 -5.98 28.47
CA GLU A 103 7.39 -7.08 28.60
C GLU A 103 8.04 -8.45 28.46
N TYR A 104 8.96 -8.63 27.50
CA TYR A 104 9.66 -9.91 27.34
C TYR A 104 10.57 -10.23 28.53
N LYS A 105 11.16 -9.21 29.16
CA LYS A 105 11.92 -9.38 30.40
C LYS A 105 11.02 -9.81 31.56
N GLU A 106 9.87 -9.18 31.72
CA GLU A 106 8.92 -9.46 32.80
C GLU A 106 8.24 -10.83 32.64
N LYS A 107 7.81 -11.18 31.42
CA LYS A 107 7.06 -12.42 31.13
C LYS A 107 7.96 -13.64 30.97
N TYR A 108 9.12 -13.48 30.31
CA TYR A 108 9.95 -14.61 29.90
C TYR A 108 11.34 -14.64 30.54
N GLY A 109 11.71 -13.60 31.30
CA GLY A 109 13.04 -13.47 31.91
C GLY A 109 14.16 -13.26 30.89
N ILE A 110 13.83 -12.75 29.69
CA ILE A 110 14.81 -12.53 28.61
C ILE A 110 15.17 -11.07 28.54
N ASN A 111 16.46 -10.75 28.55
CA ASN A 111 16.89 -9.38 28.25
C ASN A 111 17.02 -9.24 26.74
N ILE A 112 16.21 -8.36 26.16
CA ILE A 112 16.28 -8.01 24.74
C ILE A 112 16.72 -6.55 24.62
N ARG A 113 17.71 -6.29 23.77
CA ARG A 113 18.09 -4.97 23.29
C ARG A 113 17.87 -4.95 21.80
N SER A 114 17.05 -4.01 21.34
CA SER A 114 16.76 -3.85 19.92
C SER A 114 17.00 -2.41 19.46
N GLU A 115 17.39 -2.29 18.20
CA GLU A 115 17.60 -1.02 17.52
C GLU A 115 17.11 -1.14 16.08
N VAL A 116 16.18 -0.27 15.68
CA VAL A 116 15.78 -0.15 14.28
C VAL A 116 16.94 0.44 13.49
N LEU A 117 17.50 -0.32 12.56
CA LEU A 117 18.57 0.11 11.68
C LEU A 117 18.00 1.00 10.57
N SER A 118 16.99 0.51 9.84
CA SER A 118 16.40 1.19 8.69
C SER A 118 14.90 0.94 8.51
N VAL A 119 14.28 1.86 7.78
CA VAL A 119 12.89 1.82 7.28
C VAL A 119 12.97 2.06 5.77
N GLU A 120 12.67 1.03 5.00
CA GLU A 120 12.97 0.96 3.57
C GLU A 120 11.71 0.71 2.74
N SER A 121 11.69 1.24 1.52
CA SER A 121 10.72 0.82 0.51
C SER A 121 11.11 -0.55 -0.02
N THR A 122 10.13 -1.34 -0.46
CA THR A 122 10.37 -2.65 -1.06
C THR A 122 10.06 -2.63 -2.55
N ASP A 123 10.38 -3.71 -3.25
CA ASP A 123 9.97 -3.90 -4.65
C ASP A 123 8.44 -4.04 -4.79
N SER A 124 7.73 -4.29 -3.69
CA SER A 124 6.28 -4.22 -3.62
C SER A 124 5.84 -2.86 -3.03
N PRO A 125 4.95 -2.10 -3.70
CA PRO A 125 4.47 -0.82 -3.18
C PRO A 125 3.55 -0.99 -1.96
N TRP A 126 3.12 -2.22 -1.68
CA TRP A 126 2.20 -2.58 -0.60
C TRP A 126 2.88 -2.87 0.73
N LYS A 127 4.21 -2.81 0.80
CA LYS A 127 5.00 -3.19 1.97
C LYS A 127 6.10 -2.17 2.28
N VAL A 128 6.42 -2.06 3.57
CA VAL A 128 7.58 -1.33 4.08
C VAL A 128 8.45 -2.31 4.84
N LEU A 129 9.76 -2.29 4.55
CA LEU A 129 10.74 -3.16 5.18
C LEU A 129 11.38 -2.48 6.39
N PHE A 130 11.35 -3.17 7.51
CA PHE A 130 12.07 -2.80 8.73
C PHE A 130 13.25 -3.72 8.93
N LYS A 131 14.43 -3.15 9.18
CA LYS A 131 15.61 -3.90 9.62
C LYS A 131 15.90 -3.55 11.05
N VAL A 132 15.86 -4.54 11.94
CA VAL A 132 16.04 -4.35 13.38
C VAL A 132 17.17 -5.23 13.86
N ARG A 133 18.19 -4.63 14.47
CA ARG A 133 19.22 -5.40 15.16
C ARG A 133 18.69 -5.81 16.51
N ILE A 134 18.85 -7.09 16.86
CA ILE A 134 18.44 -7.63 18.15
C ILE A 134 19.64 -8.30 18.81
N LYS A 135 19.80 -8.01 20.10
CA LYS A 135 20.65 -8.74 21.02
C LYS A 135 19.80 -9.26 22.15
N ALA A 136 19.71 -10.58 22.29
CA ALA A 136 18.94 -11.23 23.34
C ALA A 136 19.82 -12.17 24.15
N ASP A 137 19.62 -12.18 25.47
CA ASP A 137 20.29 -13.08 26.39
C ASP A 137 19.32 -13.68 27.40
N LYS A 138 19.45 -15.00 27.61
CA LYS A 138 18.75 -15.75 28.65
C LYS A 138 19.64 -16.90 29.13
N ASP A 139 20.02 -16.88 30.40
CA ASP A 139 20.91 -17.87 31.02
C ASP A 139 22.21 -18.02 30.22
N THR A 140 22.44 -19.17 29.58
CA THR A 140 23.59 -19.45 28.71
C THR A 140 23.31 -19.22 27.22
N ASN A 141 22.06 -18.93 26.84
CA ASN A 141 21.67 -18.73 25.45
C ASN A 141 21.78 -17.25 25.07
N GLN A 142 22.33 -16.99 23.88
CA GLN A 142 22.52 -15.66 23.33
C GLN A 142 22.12 -15.63 21.87
N PHE A 143 21.65 -14.47 21.42
CA PHE A 143 21.35 -14.17 20.03
C PHE A 143 21.82 -12.73 19.74
N ASP A 144 22.54 -12.53 18.63
CA ASP A 144 22.87 -11.22 18.06
C ASP A 144 22.66 -11.33 16.55
N GLY A 145 21.65 -10.65 16.02
CA GLY A 145 21.25 -10.79 14.64
C GLY A 145 20.46 -9.60 14.13
N ILE A 146 20.30 -9.54 12.81
CA ILE A 146 19.39 -8.60 12.17
C ILE A 146 18.14 -9.39 11.79
N LEU A 147 17.00 -8.87 12.23
CA LEU A 147 15.68 -9.31 11.82
C LEU A 147 15.14 -8.36 10.76
N GLU A 148 14.60 -8.94 9.70
CA GLU A 148 13.92 -8.24 8.63
C GLU A 148 12.43 -8.53 8.72
N SER A 149 11.61 -7.48 8.68
CA SER A 149 10.16 -7.60 8.81
C SER A 149 9.44 -6.70 7.82
N ASN A 150 8.48 -7.26 7.09
CA ASN A 150 7.72 -6.57 6.07
C ASN A 150 6.32 -6.23 6.58
N SER A 151 6.05 -4.96 6.86
CA SER A 151 4.72 -4.52 7.28
C SER A 151 3.88 -4.13 6.07
N SER A 152 2.67 -4.69 5.98
CA SER A 152 1.67 -4.28 4.98
C SER A 152 1.14 -2.86 5.26
N ILE A 153 1.00 -2.07 4.21
CA ILE A 153 0.37 -0.75 4.24
C ILE A 153 -1.13 -0.79 3.88
N GLU A 154 -1.66 -1.97 3.54
CA GLU A 154 -3.08 -2.10 3.20
C GLU A 154 -3.97 -1.75 4.42
N GLY A 155 -5.04 -1.00 4.15
CA GLY A 155 -5.92 -0.44 5.17
C GLY A 155 -5.34 0.75 5.96
N LEU A 156 -4.13 1.20 5.68
CA LEU A 156 -3.65 2.50 6.17
C LEU A 156 -4.29 3.64 5.37
N LYS A 157 -4.32 4.84 5.95
CA LYS A 157 -4.87 6.03 5.27
C LYS A 157 -3.90 6.53 4.19
N ASP A 158 -4.41 7.10 3.10
CA ASP A 158 -3.57 7.72 2.06
C ASP A 158 -2.99 9.07 2.53
N PRO A 159 -1.67 9.17 2.75
CA PRO A 159 -1.09 10.39 3.32
C PRO A 159 -0.90 11.50 2.28
N LEU A 160 -0.82 11.18 0.98
CA LEU A 160 -0.34 12.12 -0.04
C LEU A 160 -1.17 13.41 -0.10
N PRO A 161 -2.53 13.37 -0.11
CA PRO A 161 -3.34 14.59 -0.13
C PRO A 161 -3.06 15.54 1.02
N TYR A 162 -2.96 15.01 2.24
CA TYR A 162 -2.73 15.80 3.45
C TYR A 162 -1.27 16.28 3.58
N ALA A 163 -0.32 15.54 3.01
CA ALA A 163 1.08 15.96 2.94
C ALA A 163 1.33 17.06 1.89
N LYS A 164 0.59 17.02 0.76
CA LYS A 164 0.78 17.96 -0.36
C LYS A 164 -0.01 19.26 -0.24
N LEU A 165 -1.26 19.19 0.22
CA LEU A 165 -2.14 20.33 0.12
C LEU A 165 -1.82 21.41 1.16
N PRO A 166 -1.84 22.70 0.80
CA PRO A 166 -1.40 23.74 1.71
C PRO A 166 -2.38 23.89 2.88
N LYS A 167 -1.86 23.86 4.10
CA LYS A 167 -2.63 23.98 5.35
C LYS A 167 -3.36 25.32 5.50
N ILE A 168 -3.00 26.32 4.71
CA ILE A 168 -3.63 27.64 4.70
C ILE A 168 -5.05 27.57 4.10
N TYR A 169 -5.37 26.51 3.34
CA TYR A 169 -6.64 26.35 2.62
C TYR A 169 -7.47 25.18 3.16
N ASN A 170 -7.35 24.87 4.46
CA ASN A 170 -7.67 23.60 5.15
C ASN A 170 -9.16 23.19 5.19
N ASN A 171 -9.83 23.21 4.04
CA ASN A 171 -11.15 22.61 3.87
C ASN A 171 -11.08 21.13 3.48
N ILE A 172 -9.88 20.54 3.31
CA ILE A 172 -9.78 19.08 3.10
C ILE A 172 -10.30 18.35 4.33
N ASN A 173 -11.22 17.42 4.13
CA ASN A 173 -11.79 16.60 5.20
C ASN A 173 -11.96 15.16 4.70
N ASN A 174 -12.37 14.26 5.59
CA ASN A 174 -12.75 12.90 5.23
C ASN A 174 -14.02 12.48 5.99
N ASP A 175 -14.79 11.57 5.41
CA ASP A 175 -16.03 11.04 5.99
C ASP A 175 -15.86 9.62 6.57
N GLY A 176 -14.61 9.23 6.83
CA GLY A 176 -14.27 7.86 7.23
C GLY A 176 -14.24 6.85 6.06
N LYS A 177 -14.47 7.26 4.81
CA LYS A 177 -14.33 6.40 3.62
C LYS A 177 -13.58 7.07 2.48
N LYS A 178 -13.83 8.36 2.27
CA LYS A 178 -13.25 9.18 1.21
C LYS A 178 -12.62 10.43 1.79
N ILE A 179 -11.59 10.91 1.10
CA ILE A 179 -11.05 12.25 1.24
C ILE A 179 -11.86 13.17 0.34
N HIS A 180 -12.35 14.26 0.92
CA HIS A 180 -13.09 15.33 0.25
C HIS A 180 -12.20 16.54 0.13
N TYR A 181 -11.87 16.94 -1.09
CA TYR A 181 -10.94 18.03 -1.35
C TYR A 181 -11.59 19.41 -1.20
N PHE A 182 -12.91 19.50 -1.33
CA PHE A 182 -13.66 20.76 -1.38
C PHE A 182 -13.02 21.76 -2.36
N GLN A 183 -12.42 22.85 -1.87
CA GLN A 183 -11.71 23.81 -2.72
C GLN A 183 -10.18 23.64 -2.69
N ALA A 184 -9.64 22.83 -1.77
CA ALA A 184 -8.21 22.78 -1.49
C ALA A 184 -7.41 22.32 -2.71
N LEU A 185 -7.88 21.29 -3.42
CA LEU A 185 -7.19 20.79 -4.61
C LEU A 185 -7.25 21.77 -5.77
N ALA A 186 -8.42 22.34 -6.06
CA ALA A 186 -8.58 23.37 -7.10
C ALA A 186 -7.68 24.59 -6.83
N GLN A 187 -7.57 25.03 -5.57
CA GLN A 187 -6.67 26.12 -5.19
C GLN A 187 -5.19 25.74 -5.32
N TYR A 188 -4.82 24.52 -4.92
CA TYR A 188 -3.47 24.01 -5.15
C TYR A 188 -3.11 24.00 -6.64
N LEU A 189 -4.01 23.49 -7.49
CA LEU A 189 -3.84 23.46 -8.95
C LEU A 189 -3.72 24.86 -9.54
N ARG A 190 -4.57 25.81 -9.10
CA ARG A 190 -4.49 27.23 -9.48
C ARG A 190 -3.13 27.83 -9.13
N LEU A 191 -2.61 27.58 -7.93
CA LEU A 191 -1.29 28.07 -7.50
C LEU A 191 -0.13 27.46 -8.29
N HIS A 192 -0.36 26.32 -8.94
CA HIS A 192 0.59 25.66 -9.82
C HIS A 192 0.28 25.90 -11.31
N ASN A 193 -0.46 26.97 -11.63
CA ASN A 193 -0.77 27.41 -12.99
C ASN A 193 -1.43 26.33 -13.87
N VAL A 194 -2.31 25.52 -13.28
CA VAL A 194 -3.10 24.54 -14.04
C VAL A 194 -4.39 25.20 -14.54
N ASP A 195 -4.63 25.11 -15.83
CA ASP A 195 -5.87 25.58 -16.46
C ASP A 195 -7.07 24.70 -16.07
N SER A 196 -8.26 25.30 -16.08
CA SER A 196 -9.52 24.64 -15.71
C SER A 196 -9.48 23.96 -14.33
N TYR A 197 -8.69 24.51 -13.39
CA TYR A 197 -8.48 23.97 -12.04
C TYR A 197 -9.79 23.78 -11.27
N GLU A 198 -10.82 24.56 -11.60
CA GLU A 198 -12.18 24.46 -11.06
C GLU A 198 -12.83 23.09 -11.29
N SER A 199 -12.31 22.30 -12.24
CA SER A 199 -12.76 20.92 -12.48
C SER A 199 -12.57 20.00 -11.26
N TYR A 200 -11.65 20.35 -10.37
CA TYR A 200 -11.37 19.61 -9.14
C TYR A 200 -12.07 20.18 -7.89
N ILE A 201 -12.98 21.15 -8.06
CA ILE A 201 -13.85 21.57 -6.97
C ILE A 201 -14.74 20.39 -6.55
N LEU A 202 -14.80 20.16 -5.24
CA LEU A 202 -15.51 19.05 -4.58
C LEU A 202 -14.99 17.66 -4.97
N ALA A 203 -13.84 17.53 -5.62
CA ALA A 203 -13.26 16.23 -5.97
C ALA A 203 -13.13 15.33 -4.72
N THR A 204 -13.07 14.02 -4.96
CA THR A 204 -12.83 13.02 -3.90
C THR A 204 -11.79 11.99 -4.30
N SER A 205 -11.14 11.38 -3.31
CA SER A 205 -10.32 10.19 -3.50
C SER A 205 -10.55 9.21 -2.34
N PRO A 206 -10.15 7.93 -2.47
CA PRO A 206 -10.27 6.96 -1.39
C PRO A 206 -9.46 7.39 -0.15
N LEU A 207 -9.98 7.09 1.05
CA LEU A 207 -9.25 7.36 2.30
C LEU A 207 -8.22 6.30 2.63
N PHE A 208 -8.52 5.03 2.36
CA PHE A 208 -7.70 3.89 2.77
C PHE A 208 -7.06 3.21 1.57
N ILE A 209 -5.80 2.80 1.72
CA ILE A 209 -5.09 2.03 0.70
C ILE A 209 -5.73 0.65 0.58
N LYS A 210 -6.14 0.29 -0.63
CA LYS A 210 -6.68 -1.02 -0.99
C LYS A 210 -6.13 -1.44 -2.34
N LYS A 211 -5.57 -2.64 -2.42
CA LYS A 211 -5.03 -3.14 -3.69
C LYS A 211 -6.16 -3.40 -4.69
N CYS A 212 -5.97 -3.01 -5.96
CA CYS A 212 -6.91 -3.33 -7.01
C CYS A 212 -6.88 -4.84 -7.33
N PRO A 213 -8.03 -5.54 -7.26
CA PRO A 213 -8.11 -6.95 -7.66
C PRO A 213 -8.19 -7.13 -9.18
N TYR A 214 -8.32 -6.04 -9.94
CA TYR A 214 -8.47 -6.04 -11.40
C TYR A 214 -7.16 -5.73 -12.13
N ASP A 215 -6.03 -5.66 -11.42
CA ASP A 215 -4.72 -5.55 -12.08
C ASP A 215 -4.44 -6.84 -12.90
N PRO A 216 -3.82 -6.73 -14.08
CA PRO A 216 -3.23 -5.52 -14.68
C PRO A 216 -4.25 -4.51 -15.23
N TYR A 217 -3.83 -3.24 -15.26
CA TYR A 217 -4.61 -2.06 -15.66
C TYR A 217 -5.61 -2.22 -16.80
N ILE A 218 -5.27 -2.98 -17.84
CA ILE A 218 -6.07 -3.11 -19.07
C ILE A 218 -7.51 -3.61 -18.83
N HIS A 219 -7.75 -4.38 -17.76
CA HIS A 219 -9.08 -4.94 -17.46
C HIS A 219 -10.09 -3.89 -16.98
N HIS A 220 -9.66 -2.65 -16.72
CA HIS A 220 -10.60 -1.59 -16.34
C HIS A 220 -11.53 -1.18 -17.49
N GLY A 221 -11.14 -1.46 -18.74
CA GLY A 221 -12.01 -1.33 -19.92
C GLY A 221 -13.11 -2.40 -20.03
N ASP A 222 -13.04 -3.46 -19.22
CA ASP A 222 -13.98 -4.58 -19.32
C ASP A 222 -15.28 -4.27 -18.54
N GLY A 223 -16.37 -4.06 -19.26
CA GLY A 223 -17.72 -3.95 -18.68
C GLY A 223 -17.84 -2.89 -17.58
N ASN A 224 -18.19 -3.30 -16.36
CA ASN A 224 -18.38 -2.40 -15.21
C ASN A 224 -17.12 -2.27 -14.32
N THR A 225 -15.96 -2.80 -14.75
CA THR A 225 -14.77 -2.92 -13.90
C THR A 225 -14.26 -1.58 -13.41
N LEU A 226 -14.11 -0.57 -14.28
CA LEU A 226 -13.74 0.78 -13.86
C LEU A 226 -14.71 1.36 -12.81
N LYS A 227 -16.02 1.19 -13.03
CA LYS A 227 -17.05 1.72 -12.13
C LYS A 227 -16.97 1.09 -10.73
N GLU A 228 -16.80 -0.23 -10.65
CA GLU A 228 -16.61 -0.89 -9.36
C GLU A 228 -15.26 -0.54 -8.73
N CYS A 229 -14.19 -0.41 -9.52
CA CYS A 229 -12.88 0.06 -9.05
C CYS A 229 -12.97 1.44 -8.37
N LEU A 230 -13.61 2.40 -9.04
CA LEU A 230 -13.84 3.75 -8.52
C LEU A 230 -14.72 3.77 -7.27
N LYS A 231 -15.74 2.91 -7.22
CA LYS A 231 -16.65 2.80 -6.08
C LYS A 231 -15.97 2.21 -4.85
N GLN A 232 -15.12 1.19 -5.03
CA GLN A 232 -14.39 0.55 -3.94
C GLN A 232 -13.16 1.35 -3.48
N GLY A 233 -12.64 2.19 -4.38
CA GLY A 233 -11.51 3.08 -4.13
C GLY A 233 -10.19 2.34 -4.14
N TYR A 234 -9.93 1.56 -5.18
CA TYR A 234 -8.69 0.80 -5.31
C TYR A 234 -7.52 1.67 -5.81
N PHE A 235 -6.33 1.29 -5.34
CA PHE A 235 -5.03 1.78 -5.78
C PHE A 235 -4.40 0.77 -6.73
N HIS A 236 -3.57 1.24 -7.66
CA HIS A 236 -2.92 0.43 -8.68
C HIS A 236 -1.40 0.51 -8.58
N GLU A 237 -0.70 -0.58 -8.86
CA GLU A 237 0.78 -0.60 -8.85
C GLU A 237 1.36 0.22 -10.00
N SER A 238 2.03 1.32 -9.71
CA SER A 238 2.48 2.30 -10.71
C SER A 238 3.97 2.63 -10.57
N ALA A 239 4.69 2.59 -11.70
CA ALA A 239 6.07 3.07 -11.75
C ALA A 239 6.16 4.60 -11.74
N ASP A 240 5.10 5.28 -12.15
CA ASP A 240 4.99 6.75 -12.15
C ASP A 240 4.52 7.25 -10.78
N GLY A 241 3.79 6.41 -10.04
CA GLY A 241 3.31 6.69 -8.69
C GLY A 241 4.41 6.68 -7.62
N SER A 242 4.09 7.23 -6.46
CA SER A 242 4.98 7.22 -5.29
C SER A 242 4.72 6.04 -4.36
N CYS A 243 5.76 5.50 -3.75
CA CYS A 243 5.62 4.52 -2.66
C CYS A 243 5.10 5.19 -1.38
N TYR A 244 4.56 4.40 -0.45
CA TYR A 244 3.91 4.94 0.77
C TYR A 244 4.80 5.89 1.58
N LEU A 245 6.09 5.57 1.76
CA LEU A 245 7.03 6.44 2.48
C LEU A 245 7.24 7.78 1.76
N CYS A 246 7.27 7.78 0.43
CA CYS A 246 7.39 9.02 -0.34
C CYS A 246 6.08 9.82 -0.36
N ARG A 247 4.93 9.14 -0.31
CA ARG A 247 3.62 9.79 -0.12
C ARG A 247 3.56 10.53 1.23
N LEU A 248 4.06 9.93 2.31
CA LEU A 248 4.20 10.58 3.63
C LEU A 248 5.07 11.83 3.58
N ASP A 249 6.16 11.80 2.81
CA ASP A 249 7.03 12.97 2.58
C ASP A 249 6.40 14.02 1.63
N GLY A 250 5.16 13.80 1.19
CA GLY A 250 4.47 14.68 0.24
C GLY A 250 5.10 14.68 -1.14
N LYS A 251 5.53 13.52 -1.66
CA LYS A 251 6.06 13.36 -3.02
C LYS A 251 5.04 12.61 -3.86
N GLY A 252 4.59 13.20 -4.98
CA GLY A 252 3.63 12.57 -5.90
C GLY A 252 4.25 11.44 -6.73
N VAL A 253 5.56 11.52 -6.99
CA VAL A 253 6.38 10.53 -7.70
C VAL A 253 7.61 10.18 -6.87
N CYS A 254 8.25 9.03 -7.14
CA CYS A 254 9.52 8.68 -6.52
C CYS A 254 10.30 7.65 -7.35
N PRO A 255 11.61 7.43 -7.10
CA PRO A 255 12.38 6.42 -7.82
C PRO A 255 12.06 4.98 -7.40
N HIS A 256 11.25 4.77 -6.36
CA HIS A 256 10.81 3.45 -5.93
C HIS A 256 9.53 3.07 -6.66
N TYR A 257 9.30 1.77 -6.83
CA TYR A 257 8.03 1.30 -7.35
C TYR A 257 6.89 1.67 -6.39
N GLY A 258 5.83 2.26 -6.93
CA GLY A 258 4.82 2.98 -6.18
C GLY A 258 3.41 2.55 -6.49
N MET A 259 2.46 3.39 -6.12
CA MET A 259 1.06 3.21 -6.44
C MET A 259 0.42 4.53 -6.85
N GLU A 260 -0.63 4.42 -7.64
CA GLU A 260 -1.46 5.56 -8.06
C GLU A 260 -2.92 5.31 -7.73
N VAL A 261 -3.69 6.40 -7.68
CA VAL A 261 -5.13 6.36 -7.48
C VAL A 261 -5.80 7.47 -8.26
N PHE A 262 -7.05 7.25 -8.65
CA PHE A 262 -7.86 8.28 -9.29
C PHE A 262 -8.43 9.26 -8.27
N ILE A 263 -8.30 10.56 -8.58
CA ILE A 263 -9.02 11.65 -7.93
C ILE A 263 -10.30 11.91 -8.75
N GLN A 264 -11.45 11.48 -8.23
CA GLN A 264 -12.73 11.60 -8.90
C GLN A 264 -13.21 13.05 -8.86
N THR A 265 -13.48 13.62 -10.03
CA THR A 265 -14.10 14.95 -10.14
C THR A 265 -15.61 14.85 -9.89
N HIS A 266 -16.22 15.97 -9.49
CA HIS A 266 -17.67 16.07 -9.26
C HIS A 266 -18.20 17.37 -9.85
N THR A 267 -17.88 17.61 -11.12
CA THR A 267 -18.09 18.90 -11.80
C THR A 267 -18.88 18.69 -13.10
N PRO A 268 -19.74 19.61 -13.54
CA PRO A 268 -20.35 19.54 -14.88
C PRO A 268 -19.45 20.10 -15.98
N LEU A 269 -18.29 20.66 -15.63
CA LEU A 269 -17.38 21.28 -16.60
C LEU A 269 -16.90 20.26 -17.63
N THR A 270 -16.84 20.71 -18.89
CA THR A 270 -16.45 19.90 -20.05
C THR A 270 -15.10 20.34 -20.63
N ASN A 271 -14.37 21.20 -19.91
CA ASN A 271 -13.08 21.72 -20.35
C ASN A 271 -12.00 20.65 -20.14
N GLU A 272 -10.95 20.70 -20.97
CA GLU A 272 -9.69 20.02 -20.71
C GLU A 272 -9.09 20.49 -19.36
N SER A 273 -8.59 19.55 -18.57
CA SER A 273 -7.88 19.82 -17.31
C SER A 273 -6.84 18.75 -17.05
N VAL A 274 -6.07 18.86 -15.96
CA VAL A 274 -5.07 17.86 -15.59
C VAL A 274 -5.72 16.48 -15.43
N SER A 275 -5.05 15.43 -15.92
CA SER A 275 -5.44 14.03 -15.80
C SER A 275 -5.51 13.61 -14.33
N CYS A 276 -6.51 12.79 -13.98
CA CYS A 276 -6.94 12.59 -12.60
C CYS A 276 -6.15 11.55 -11.81
N SER A 277 -5.12 10.95 -12.41
CA SER A 277 -4.14 10.15 -11.66
C SER A 277 -3.41 11.04 -10.67
N ASP A 278 -3.35 10.64 -9.41
CA ASP A 278 -2.76 11.43 -8.32
C ASP A 278 -1.31 11.86 -8.58
N HIS A 279 -0.47 11.00 -9.19
CA HIS A 279 0.90 11.36 -9.57
C HIS A 279 0.93 12.51 -10.60
N VAL A 280 -0.03 12.55 -11.52
CA VAL A 280 -0.18 13.65 -12.49
C VAL A 280 -0.70 14.92 -11.81
N VAL A 281 -1.72 14.79 -10.96
CA VAL A 281 -2.32 15.87 -10.18
C VAL A 281 -1.34 16.49 -9.17
N PHE A 282 -0.40 15.72 -8.63
CA PHE A 282 0.58 16.21 -7.63
C PHE A 282 2.01 16.36 -8.16
N HIS A 283 2.29 16.00 -9.42
CA HIS A 283 3.59 16.20 -10.06
C HIS A 283 3.54 16.54 -11.56
N ASP A 284 3.12 15.64 -12.45
CA ASP A 284 3.50 15.70 -13.89
C ASP A 284 2.70 16.68 -14.77
N ARG A 285 1.43 16.94 -14.46
CA ARG A 285 0.56 17.91 -15.17
C ARG A 285 0.15 17.58 -16.62
N TYR A 286 0.04 16.31 -17.01
CA TYR A 286 -0.59 15.96 -18.30
C TYR A 286 -2.05 16.37 -18.35
N THR A 287 -2.48 16.99 -19.45
CA THR A 287 -3.86 17.41 -19.69
C THR A 287 -4.68 16.29 -20.32
N GLY A 288 -5.93 16.15 -19.90
CA GLY A 288 -6.88 15.18 -20.39
C GLY A 288 -8.30 15.72 -20.50
N GLU A 289 -9.18 14.87 -20.98
CA GLU A 289 -10.61 15.14 -21.18
C GLU A 289 -11.45 14.19 -20.36
N LYS A 290 -12.72 14.56 -20.13
CA LYS A 290 -13.67 13.66 -19.51
C LYS A 290 -13.96 12.46 -20.40
N LEU A 291 -13.92 11.26 -19.83
CA LEU A 291 -14.37 10.04 -20.51
C LEU A 291 -15.84 10.12 -20.95
N ASN A 292 -16.68 10.77 -20.14
CA ASN A 292 -18.07 11.07 -20.47
C ASN A 292 -18.39 12.51 -20.06
N LYS A 293 -18.55 13.38 -21.06
CA LYS A 293 -18.83 14.82 -20.86
C LYS A 293 -20.15 15.12 -20.14
N TYR A 294 -21.09 14.17 -20.12
CA TYR A 294 -22.40 14.32 -19.49
C TYR A 294 -22.46 13.78 -18.05
N ASP A 295 -21.46 13.00 -17.62
CA ASP A 295 -21.38 12.49 -16.25
C ASP A 295 -20.49 13.42 -15.40
N ILE A 296 -21.08 13.99 -14.35
CA ILE A 296 -20.36 14.85 -13.42
C ILE A 296 -19.27 14.13 -12.65
N ASN A 297 -19.38 12.80 -12.53
CA ASN A 297 -18.42 11.93 -11.82
C ASN A 297 -17.40 11.30 -12.76
N SER A 298 -17.41 11.67 -14.05
CA SER A 298 -16.49 11.10 -15.02
C SER A 298 -15.04 11.46 -14.68
N LEU A 299 -14.13 10.51 -14.94
CA LEU A 299 -12.71 10.76 -14.84
C LEU A 299 -12.25 11.69 -15.96
N ILE A 300 -11.27 12.55 -15.64
CA ILE A 300 -10.53 13.34 -16.61
C ILE A 300 -9.23 12.58 -16.88
N LEU A 301 -9.03 12.06 -18.09
CA LEU A 301 -7.83 11.28 -18.42
C LEU A 301 -7.23 11.78 -19.74
N ASP A 302 -5.91 11.84 -19.78
CA ASP A 302 -5.18 11.95 -21.05
C ASP A 302 -5.22 10.61 -21.80
N SER A 303 -4.94 10.67 -23.11
CA SER A 303 -5.03 9.50 -23.99
C SER A 303 -4.10 8.34 -23.58
N SER A 304 -2.94 8.63 -22.97
CA SER A 304 -2.00 7.60 -22.53
C SER A 304 -2.57 6.84 -21.33
N HIS A 305 -3.06 7.55 -20.32
CA HIS A 305 -3.70 6.94 -19.17
C HIS A 305 -5.01 6.23 -19.53
N ALA A 306 -5.86 6.81 -20.38
CA ALA A 306 -7.06 6.14 -20.86
C ALA A 306 -6.71 4.78 -21.51
N LYS A 307 -5.71 4.78 -22.41
CA LYS A 307 -5.23 3.56 -23.06
C LYS A 307 -4.61 2.56 -22.07
N LYS A 308 -3.83 3.02 -21.09
CA LYS A 308 -3.23 2.17 -20.03
C LYS A 308 -4.30 1.36 -19.30
N TYR A 309 -5.44 1.98 -19.02
CA TYR A 309 -6.58 1.37 -18.33
C TYR A 309 -7.57 0.65 -19.28
N GLY A 310 -7.24 0.48 -20.56
CA GLY A 310 -8.10 -0.20 -21.53
C GLY A 310 -9.35 0.58 -21.93
N LEU A 311 -9.38 1.89 -21.65
CA LEU A 311 -10.51 2.76 -21.94
C LEU A 311 -10.34 3.28 -23.38
N VAL A 312 -11.12 2.72 -24.30
CA VAL A 312 -11.21 3.24 -25.66
C VAL A 312 -12.16 4.42 -25.66
N HIS A 313 -11.76 5.56 -26.23
CA HIS A 313 -12.71 6.62 -26.56
C HIS A 313 -13.66 6.06 -27.62
N GLU A 314 -14.88 5.69 -27.22
CA GLU A 314 -15.95 5.55 -28.19
C GLU A 314 -16.29 6.98 -28.64
N ASP A 315 -15.67 7.40 -29.75
CA ASP A 315 -16.18 8.50 -30.56
C ASP A 315 -17.57 8.09 -31.05
N GLY A 316 -18.59 8.47 -30.28
CA GLY A 316 -20.00 8.40 -30.67
C GLY A 316 -20.43 9.65 -31.43
#